data_AF-A0AAE2C434-F1
#
_entry.id   AF-A0AAE2C434-F1
#
_cell.length_a   1.000
_cell.length_b   1.000
_cell.length_c   1.000
_cell.angle_alpha   90.00
_cell.angle_beta   90.00
_cell.angle_gamma   90.00
#
_symmetry.space_group_name_H-M   'P 1'
#
loop_
_entity.id
_entity.type
_entity.pdbx_description
1 polymer ?
#
loop_
_entity_poly.entity_id
_entity_poly.type
_entity_poly.pdbx_seq_one_letter_code
_entity_poly.pdbx_strand_id
1 'polypeptide(L)'
;MSIPVAVIGTGYGNQSRGFLLPPCAPDGVNHVEFFKESKPPASYFLAKDYGHCDMLDEWYANVMSFMCKSGTGPRDLMRKSIGGIVVAVLKSYLGGSEDDLNAIVDHPATAPITLDPVIYVKE
;
A
#
# COMPACT_ATOMS: atom_id res chain seq x y z
N MET A 1 2.63 -23.10 -10.05
CA MET A 1 1.77 -21.90 -10.20
C MET A 1 2.22 -20.90 -9.17
N SER A 2 2.89 -19.84 -9.61
CA SER A 2 3.08 -18.60 -8.85
C SER A 2 1.74 -17.86 -8.82
N ILE A 3 1.29 -17.44 -7.64
CA ILE A 3 0.14 -16.53 -7.54
C ILE A 3 0.73 -15.12 -7.52
N PRO A 4 0.29 -14.20 -8.41
CA PRO A 4 0.78 -12.83 -8.41
C PRO A 4 0.45 -12.15 -7.07
N VAL A 5 1.44 -11.48 -6.48
CA VAL A 5 1.27 -10.75 -5.22
C VAL A 5 1.45 -9.25 -5.42
N ALA A 6 0.52 -8.46 -4.89
CA ALA A 6 0.66 -7.02 -4.78
C ALA A 6 0.56 -6.62 -3.30
N VAL A 7 1.64 -6.06 -2.76
CA VAL A 7 1.71 -5.58 -1.38
C VAL A 7 1.63 -4.06 -1.38
N ILE A 8 0.62 -3.51 -0.71
CA ILE A 8 0.49 -2.07 -0.52
C ILE A 8 0.83 -1.75 0.94
N GLY A 9 1.96 -1.06 1.13
CA GLY A 9 2.46 -0.63 2.43
C GLY A 9 2.11 0.83 2.76
N THR A 10 2.39 1.23 4.00
CA THR A 10 2.11 2.59 4.51
C THR A 10 3.29 3.09 5.34
N GLY A 11 3.77 4.31 5.10
CA GLY A 11 4.98 4.80 5.77
C GLY A 11 4.86 5.08 7.27
N TYR A 12 3.63 5.20 7.79
CA TYR A 12 3.39 5.49 9.22
C TYR A 12 2.96 4.23 9.98
N GLY A 13 2.84 3.08 9.32
CA GLY A 13 2.38 1.84 9.95
C GLY A 13 3.31 1.33 11.07
N ASN A 14 4.61 1.54 10.93
CA ASN A 14 5.62 1.18 11.92
C ASN A 14 5.76 2.21 13.06
N GLN A 15 5.00 3.30 13.02
CA GLN A 15 5.01 4.33 14.06
C GLN A 15 3.95 4.03 15.12
N SER A 16 4.35 4.22 16.37
CA SER A 16 3.42 4.19 17.50
C SER A 16 2.55 5.45 17.54
N ARG A 17 1.29 5.31 17.95
CA ARG A 17 0.38 6.44 18.19
C ARG A 17 0.72 7.21 19.47
N GLY A 18 1.37 6.57 20.43
CA GLY A 18 1.75 7.10 21.73
C GLY A 18 2.45 6.06 22.61
N PHE A 19 3.14 6.49 23.66
CA PHE A 19 4.10 5.67 24.43
C PHE A 19 3.60 4.29 24.88
N LEU A 20 2.30 4.13 25.19
CA LEU A 20 1.72 2.87 25.68
C LEU A 20 1.12 1.98 24.57
N LEU A 21 1.06 2.46 23.33
CA LEU A 21 0.48 1.72 22.21
C LEU A 21 1.59 1.28 21.25
N PRO A 22 1.77 -0.03 21.00
CA PRO A 22 2.74 -0.47 20.02
C PRO A 22 2.35 0.00 18.60
N PRO A 23 3.29 0.06 17.65
CA PRO A 23 2.96 0.23 16.25
C PRO A 23 2.01 -0.85 15.73
N CYS A 24 1.13 -0.48 14.80
CA CYS A 24 0.19 -1.44 14.19
C CYS A 24 0.86 -2.36 13.16
N ALA A 25 1.96 -1.91 12.54
CA ALA A 25 2.76 -2.68 11.58
C ALA A 25 4.27 -2.47 11.85
N PRO A 26 4.79 -3.01 12.97
CA PRO A 26 6.18 -2.80 13.38
C PRO A 26 7.18 -3.42 12.40
N ASP A 27 8.38 -2.84 12.33
CA ASP A 27 9.47 -3.34 11.50
C ASP A 27 9.83 -4.79 11.85
N GLY A 28 10.19 -5.60 10.85
CA GLY A 28 10.47 -7.02 11.01
C GLY A 28 9.25 -7.94 10.88
N VAL A 29 8.03 -7.40 10.88
CA VAL A 29 6.77 -8.17 10.67
C VAL A 29 5.74 -7.40 9.83
N ASN A 30 6.16 -6.37 9.11
CA ASN A 30 5.27 -5.51 8.32
C ASN A 30 5.32 -5.82 6.82
N HIS A 31 4.68 -4.96 6.02
CA HIS A 31 4.58 -5.09 4.56
C HIS A 31 5.92 -5.25 3.85
N VAL A 32 7.03 -4.75 4.39
CA VAL A 32 8.36 -4.93 3.80
C VAL A 32 8.74 -6.41 3.82
N GLU A 33 8.45 -7.08 4.94
CA GLU A 33 8.79 -8.48 5.16
C GLU A 33 7.84 -9.39 4.36
N PHE A 34 6.54 -9.06 4.32
CA PHE A 34 5.59 -9.75 3.44
C PHE A 34 6.01 -9.68 1.96
N PHE A 35 6.50 -8.53 1.49
CA PHE A 35 6.98 -8.42 0.11
C PHE A 35 8.25 -9.22 -0.14
N LYS A 36 9.24 -9.20 0.79
CA LYS A 36 10.48 -9.98 0.66
C LYS A 36 10.23 -11.49 0.60
N GLU A 37 9.19 -11.98 1.28
CA GLU A 37 8.81 -13.39 1.27
C GLU A 37 7.94 -13.79 0.06
N SER A 38 7.49 -12.81 -0.73
CA SER A 38 6.65 -13.04 -1.91
C SER A 38 7.48 -13.56 -3.09
N LYS A 39 6.99 -14.60 -3.76
CA LYS A 39 7.60 -15.12 -5.00
C LYS A 39 7.15 -14.30 -6.21
N PRO A 40 8.00 -14.10 -7.23
CA PRO A 40 7.58 -13.47 -8.46
C PRO A 40 6.40 -14.22 -9.14
N PRO A 41 5.51 -13.49 -9.83
CA PRO A 41 5.55 -12.04 -9.99
C PRO A 41 5.01 -11.32 -8.74
N ALA A 42 5.74 -10.30 -8.28
CA ALA A 42 5.43 -9.57 -7.05
C ALA A 42 5.62 -8.06 -7.23
N SER A 43 4.67 -7.27 -6.73
CA SER A 43 4.74 -5.81 -6.73
C SER A 43 4.59 -5.24 -5.31
N TYR A 44 5.27 -4.13 -5.06
CA TYR A 44 5.23 -3.40 -3.81
C TYR A 44 5.02 -1.91 -4.07
N PHE A 45 4.07 -1.32 -3.35
CA PHE A 45 3.75 0.10 -3.42
C PHE A 45 3.73 0.68 -2.01
N LEU A 46 4.60 1.64 -1.70
CA LEU A 46 4.59 2.32 -0.41
C LEU A 46 3.83 3.64 -0.46
N ALA A 47 2.65 3.70 0.16
CA ALA A 47 1.96 4.96 0.44
C ALA A 47 2.71 5.73 1.55
N LYS A 48 3.70 6.51 1.14
CA LYS A 48 4.75 7.06 2.01
C LYS A 48 4.21 7.94 3.15
N ASP A 49 3.23 8.77 2.84
CA ASP A 49 2.72 9.80 3.76
C ASP A 49 1.44 9.39 4.52
N TYR A 50 1.14 8.09 4.54
CA TYR A 50 -0.12 7.52 5.06
C TYR A 50 0.10 6.49 6.16
N GLY A 51 -0.93 6.32 7.01
CA GLY A 51 -0.99 5.36 8.10
C GLY A 51 -1.78 4.10 7.79
N HIS A 52 -1.60 3.08 8.62
CA HIS A 52 -2.12 1.72 8.40
C HIS A 52 -3.64 1.67 8.13
N CYS A 53 -4.40 2.50 8.84
CA CYS A 53 -5.86 2.54 8.75
C CYS A 53 -6.42 3.67 7.88
N ASP A 54 -5.57 4.46 7.23
CA ASP A 54 -6.04 5.60 6.43
C ASP A 54 -6.75 5.18 5.14
N MET A 55 -6.65 3.90 4.74
CA MET A 55 -7.41 3.35 3.61
C MET A 55 -8.89 3.09 3.93
N LEU A 56 -9.26 3.10 5.21
CA LEU A 56 -10.64 2.81 5.63
C LEU A 56 -11.56 4.01 5.34
N ASP A 57 -12.86 3.76 5.34
CA ASP A 57 -13.86 4.84 5.30
C ASP A 57 -13.74 5.72 6.55
N GLU A 58 -14.15 6.99 6.42
CA GLU A 58 -13.86 8.03 7.41
C GLU A 58 -14.25 7.67 8.85
N TRP A 59 -15.43 7.08 9.04
CA TRP A 59 -15.86 6.65 10.38
C TRP A 59 -14.87 5.67 11.02
N TYR A 60 -14.51 4.61 10.28
CA TYR A 60 -13.58 3.58 10.76
C TYR A 60 -12.16 4.14 10.91
N ALA A 61 -11.69 4.94 9.96
CA ALA A 61 -10.37 5.56 10.03
C ALA A 61 -10.25 6.50 11.24
N ASN A 62 -11.32 7.24 11.58
CA ASN A 62 -11.36 8.10 12.76
C ASN A 62 -11.32 7.29 14.07
N VAL A 63 -12.10 6.22 14.16
CA VAL A 63 -12.05 5.31 15.33
C VAL A 63 -10.66 4.67 15.47
N MET A 64 -10.08 4.20 14.37
CA MET A 64 -8.77 3.57 14.38
C MET A 64 -7.60 4.55 14.64
N SER A 65 -7.79 5.85 14.43
CA SER A 65 -6.76 6.87 14.68
C SER A 65 -6.36 7.02 16.16
N PHE A 66 -7.17 6.46 17.07
CA PHE A 66 -6.83 6.34 18.49
C PHE A 66 -5.84 5.19 18.77
N MET A 67 -5.75 4.21 17.87
CA MET A 67 -4.88 3.03 18.01
C MET A 67 -3.67 3.08 17.08
N CYS A 68 -3.89 3.43 15.80
CA CYS A 68 -2.86 3.50 14.79
C CYS A 68 -2.51 4.95 14.46
N LYS A 69 -1.24 5.19 14.14
CA LYS A 69 -0.78 6.49 13.66
C LYS A 69 -1.39 6.78 12.29
N SER A 70 -2.15 7.87 12.17
CA SER A 70 -2.58 8.41 10.87
C SER A 70 -1.47 9.23 10.22
N GLY A 71 -1.46 9.20 8.89
CA GLY A 71 -0.68 10.06 8.02
C GLY A 71 -1.19 11.49 7.97
N THR A 72 -0.54 12.30 7.13
CA THR A 72 -0.83 13.73 6.98
C THR A 72 -1.61 14.05 5.70
N GLY A 73 -1.71 13.10 4.78
CA GLY A 73 -2.40 13.28 3.50
C GLY A 73 -3.93 13.10 3.58
N PRO A 74 -4.70 13.62 2.60
CA PRO A 74 -6.13 13.38 2.52
C PRO A 74 -6.44 11.90 2.26
N ARG A 75 -7.26 11.27 3.11
CA ARG A 75 -7.58 9.83 3.02
C ARG A 75 -8.34 9.44 1.74
N ASP A 76 -9.12 10.36 1.17
CA ASP A 76 -9.78 10.16 -0.12
C ASP A 76 -8.79 9.89 -1.26
N LEU A 77 -7.66 10.60 -1.28
CA LEU A 77 -6.62 10.39 -2.29
C LEU A 77 -5.93 9.03 -2.11
N MET A 78 -5.75 8.59 -0.86
CA MET A 78 -5.24 7.23 -0.58
C MET A 78 -6.20 6.16 -1.08
N ARG A 79 -7.50 6.27 -0.77
CA ARG A 79 -8.52 5.32 -1.24
C ARG A 79 -8.57 5.26 -2.76
N LYS A 80 -8.51 6.40 -3.46
CA LYS A 80 -8.43 6.47 -4.92
C LYS A 80 -7.17 5.79 -5.47
N SER A 81 -6.03 6.04 -4.85
CA SER A 81 -4.75 5.45 -5.27
C SER A 81 -4.74 3.93 -5.10
N ILE A 82 -5.19 3.44 -3.94
CA ILE A 82 -5.31 2.00 -3.65
C ILE A 82 -6.31 1.35 -4.59
N GLY A 83 -7.48 1.97 -4.81
CA GLY A 83 -8.47 1.48 -5.76
C GLY A 83 -7.89 1.35 -7.18
N GLY A 84 -7.14 2.35 -7.63
CA GLY A 84 -6.43 2.30 -8.91
C GLY A 84 -5.42 1.15 -9.00
N ILE A 85 -4.58 0.98 -7.97
CA ILE A 85 -3.60 -0.13 -7.90
C ILE A 85 -4.32 -1.49 -7.95
N VAL A 86 -5.37 -1.68 -7.15
CA VAL A 86 -6.13 -2.94 -7.11
C VAL A 86 -6.73 -3.25 -8.48
N VAL A 87 -7.36 -2.27 -9.13
CA VAL A 87 -7.92 -2.44 -10.48
C VAL A 87 -6.83 -2.79 -11.49
N ALA A 88 -5.70 -2.09 -11.47
CA ALA A 88 -4.58 -2.33 -12.38
C ALA A 88 -4.01 -3.75 -12.22
N VAL A 89 -3.80 -4.21 -10.98
CA VAL A 89 -3.33 -5.58 -10.68
C VAL A 89 -4.33 -6.63 -11.16
N LEU A 90 -5.61 -6.46 -10.85
CA LEU A 90 -6.66 -7.40 -11.28
C LEU A 90 -6.77 -7.44 -12.82
N LYS A 91 -6.68 -6.29 -13.49
CA LYS A 91 -6.71 -6.23 -14.95
C LYS A 91 -5.48 -6.88 -15.59
N SER A 92 -4.30 -6.73 -14.99
CA SER A 92 -3.07 -7.38 -15.43
C SER A 92 -3.20 -8.90 -15.42
N TYR A 93 -3.65 -9.48 -14.29
CA TYR A 93 -3.60 -10.93 -14.09
C TYR A 93 -4.89 -11.68 -14.37
N LEU A 94 -6.05 -11.01 -14.35
CA LEU A 94 -7.36 -11.61 -14.67
C LEU A 94 -7.94 -11.09 -15.98
N GLY A 95 -7.65 -9.83 -16.33
CA GLY A 95 -8.15 -9.18 -17.55
C GLY A 95 -7.23 -9.30 -18.76
N GLY A 96 -5.98 -9.74 -18.59
CA GLY A 96 -5.00 -9.94 -19.66
C GLY A 96 -4.37 -8.65 -20.20
N SER A 97 -4.43 -7.54 -19.46
CA SER A 97 -3.88 -6.24 -19.88
C SER A 97 -3.03 -5.63 -18.77
N GLU A 98 -1.72 -5.58 -18.97
CA GLU A 98 -0.74 -5.07 -17.97
C GLU A 98 -0.50 -3.56 -18.07
N ASP A 99 -1.05 -2.89 -19.08
CA ASP A 99 -0.76 -1.48 -19.40
C ASP A 99 -0.91 -0.53 -18.21
N ASP A 100 -2.02 -0.66 -17.46
CA ASP A 100 -2.29 0.20 -16.30
C ASP A 100 -1.30 -0.08 -15.16
N LEU A 101 -0.92 -1.34 -14.93
CA LEU A 101 0.03 -1.72 -13.89
C LEU A 101 1.44 -1.22 -14.24
N ASN A 102 1.88 -1.44 -15.48
CA ASN A 102 3.17 -0.92 -15.98
C ASN A 102 3.20 0.60 -15.92
N ALA A 103 2.11 1.30 -16.27
CA ALA A 103 2.04 2.76 -16.18
C ALA A 103 2.23 3.27 -14.74
N ILE A 104 1.60 2.61 -13.75
CA ILE A 104 1.78 2.97 -12.32
C ILE A 104 3.21 2.67 -11.86
N VAL A 105 3.79 1.54 -12.28
CA VAL A 105 5.16 1.15 -11.89
C VAL A 105 6.21 2.08 -12.49
N ASP A 106 6.11 2.38 -13.78
CA ASP A 106 7.07 3.21 -14.51
C ASP A 106 6.91 4.69 -14.17
N HIS A 107 5.68 5.13 -13.86
CA HIS A 107 5.36 6.50 -13.51
C HIS A 107 4.50 6.59 -12.25
N PRO A 108 5.06 6.33 -11.05
CA PRO A 108 4.33 6.33 -9.78
C PRO A 108 3.61 7.65 -9.48
N ALA A 109 4.11 8.77 -10.02
CA ALA A 109 3.50 10.10 -9.91
C ALA A 109 2.12 10.21 -10.58
N THR A 110 1.70 9.22 -11.36
CA THR A 110 0.32 9.12 -11.88
C THR A 110 -0.69 8.89 -10.76
N ALA A 111 -0.26 8.30 -9.63
CA ALA A 111 -1.10 8.11 -8.47
C ALA A 111 -1.38 9.47 -7.77
N PRO A 112 -2.60 9.68 -7.24
CA PRO A 112 -2.93 10.86 -6.45
C PRO A 112 -2.11 11.06 -5.16
N ILE A 113 -1.31 10.08 -4.75
CA ILE A 113 -0.47 10.11 -3.56
C ILE A 113 0.98 9.76 -3.89
N THR A 114 1.90 10.11 -3.01
CA THR A 114 3.29 9.67 -3.08
C THR A 114 3.39 8.15 -2.90
N LEU A 115 3.69 7.44 -3.98
CA LEU A 115 4.10 6.04 -3.97
C LEU A 115 5.61 5.96 -4.09
N ASP A 116 6.31 5.69 -2.99
CA ASP A 116 7.77 5.65 -2.96
C ASP A 116 8.31 4.80 -1.78
N PRO A 117 8.98 3.65 -2.05
CA PRO A 117 9.29 3.13 -3.38
C PRO A 117 8.10 2.40 -4.03
N VAL A 118 8.21 2.24 -5.35
CA VAL A 118 7.44 1.25 -6.13
C VAL A 118 8.42 0.21 -6.67
N ILE A 119 8.17 -1.07 -6.41
CA ILE A 119 9.02 -2.18 -6.84
C ILE A 119 8.15 -3.18 -7.58
N TYR A 120 8.61 -3.65 -8.74
CA TYR A 120 7.95 -4.71 -9.47
C TYR A 120 8.98 -5.76 -9.91
N VAL A 121 8.78 -6.99 -9.46
CA VAL A 121 9.58 -8.15 -9.81
C VAL A 121 8.74 -9.03 -10.73
N LYS A 122 9.12 -9.09 -12.00
CA LYS A 122 8.50 -9.95 -13.01
C LYS A 122 8.97 -11.42 -12.83
N GLU A 123 8.27 -12.35 -13.46
CA GLU A 123 8.67 -13.77 -13.50
C GLU A 123 10.06 -14.00 -14.08
#